data_AF-A0AA96Q5T6-F1
#
_entry.id   AF-A0AA96Q5T6-F1
#
_cell.length_a   1.000
_cell.length_b   1.000
_cell.length_c   1.000
_cell.angle_alpha   90.00
_cell.angle_beta   90.00
_cell.angle_gamma   90.00
#
_symmetry.space_group_name_H-M   'P 1'
#
loop_
_entity.id
_entity.type
_entity.pdbx_description
1 polymer ?
#
loop_
_entity_poly.entity_id
_entity_poly.type
_entity_poly.pdbx_seq_one_letter_code
_entity_poly.pdbx_strand_id
1 'polypeptide(L)'
;MDTGLEYPEIREFVKTVPNVMWLRPEMPFSKVISEYGYPVVSKDVARRVRYAKRGSPWALCHLNGLNADGTPSKYNERYMKWRILLDAPFFVSDQCCSVMKERPLHRYNRETGRKQIIATMACESARRQSVYLKIGCNAYHKRDPTSQPMSFWTEQDVLEYLRMTGIPYASVYGEIVEENGRLTTTGAKRTGCMFCMFGVHLEKEPNRFQRMALTHPKQYDFCIHKLGCGKVLDFLGVPYALTGGETP
;
A
#
# COMPACT_ATOMS: atom_id res chain seq x y z
N MET A 1 -11.52 -3.49 8.06
CA MET A 1 -11.61 -3.85 6.63
C MET A 1 -10.73 -5.07 6.42
N ASP A 2 -11.30 -6.17 5.96
CA ASP A 2 -10.57 -7.40 5.66
C ASP A 2 -10.65 -7.65 4.16
N THR A 3 -9.53 -7.48 3.48
CA THR A 3 -9.44 -7.70 2.04
C THR A 3 -9.06 -9.12 1.69
N GLY A 4 -8.74 -9.94 2.69
CA GLY A 4 -8.13 -11.25 2.51
C GLY A 4 -6.69 -11.21 2.03
N LEU A 5 -6.08 -10.02 1.93
CA LEU A 5 -4.70 -9.80 1.45
C LEU A 5 -3.76 -9.34 2.56
N GLU A 6 -4.27 -9.17 3.77
CA GLU A 6 -3.49 -8.87 4.97
C GLU A 6 -2.77 -10.12 5.51
N TYR A 7 -1.69 -9.90 6.26
CA TYR A 7 -0.97 -10.96 6.96
C TYR A 7 -1.92 -11.80 7.84
N PRO A 8 -1.84 -13.15 7.79
CA PRO A 8 -2.66 -14.02 8.63
C PRO A 8 -2.62 -13.64 10.11
N GLU A 9 -1.45 -13.30 10.65
CA GLU A 9 -1.25 -12.91 12.04
C GLU A 9 -2.00 -11.62 12.40
N ILE A 10 -2.10 -10.67 11.46
CA ILE A 10 -2.92 -9.47 11.65
C ILE A 10 -4.39 -9.85 11.70
N ARG A 11 -4.83 -10.76 10.81
CA ARG A 11 -6.23 -11.21 10.79
C ARG A 11 -6.57 -11.98 12.06
N GLU A 12 -5.71 -12.87 12.53
CA GLU A 12 -5.90 -13.60 13.79
C GLU A 12 -5.89 -12.66 15.00
N PHE A 13 -4.97 -11.69 15.05
CA PHE A 13 -4.97 -10.67 16.11
C PHE A 13 -6.27 -9.86 16.16
N VAL A 14 -6.78 -9.39 15.01
CA VAL A 14 -8.03 -8.62 14.99
C VAL A 14 -9.23 -9.47 15.44
N LYS A 15 -9.21 -10.80 15.24
CA LYS A 15 -10.28 -11.69 15.73
C LYS A 15 -10.33 -11.77 17.26
N THR A 16 -9.23 -11.48 17.96
CA THR A 16 -9.23 -11.47 19.44
C THR A 16 -9.85 -10.20 20.02
N VAL A 17 -10.11 -9.18 19.20
CA VAL A 17 -10.69 -7.90 19.63
C VAL A 17 -12.21 -7.99 19.55
N PRO A 18 -12.95 -7.77 20.66
CA PRO A 18 -14.41 -7.79 20.64
C PRO A 18 -14.97 -6.57 19.89
N ASN A 19 -16.25 -6.67 19.48
CA ASN A 19 -16.99 -5.58 18.82
C ASN A 19 -16.39 -5.10 17.48
N VAL A 20 -15.74 -6.00 16.73
CA VAL A 20 -15.20 -5.70 15.40
C VAL A 20 -16.19 -6.13 14.30
N MET A 21 -16.61 -5.16 13.49
CA MET A 21 -17.34 -5.44 12.24
C MET A 21 -16.36 -5.65 11.07
N TRP A 22 -16.48 -6.82 10.44
CA TRP A 22 -15.62 -7.22 9.32
C TRP A 22 -16.23 -6.79 7.99
N LEU A 23 -15.83 -5.61 7.51
CA LEU A 23 -16.14 -5.18 6.15
C LEU A 23 -15.27 -5.95 5.15
N ARG A 24 -15.88 -6.43 4.07
CA ARG A 24 -15.22 -7.20 3.00
C ARG A 24 -15.41 -6.51 1.65
N PRO A 25 -14.46 -6.67 0.71
CA PRO A 25 -14.62 -6.15 -0.64
C PRO A 25 -15.73 -6.89 -1.39
N GLU A 26 -16.39 -6.18 -2.29
CA GLU A 26 -17.45 -6.73 -3.15
C GLU A 26 -16.91 -7.64 -4.25
N MET A 27 -15.60 -7.56 -4.50
CA MET A 27 -14.92 -8.23 -5.60
C MET A 27 -13.62 -8.88 -5.07
N PRO A 28 -13.34 -10.14 -5.42
CA PRO A 28 -12.09 -10.78 -5.05
C PRO A 28 -10.92 -10.15 -5.82
N PHE A 29 -9.73 -10.18 -5.22
CA PHE A 29 -8.54 -9.55 -5.79
C PHE A 29 -8.18 -10.07 -7.20
N SER A 30 -8.42 -11.36 -7.49
CA SER A 30 -8.24 -11.94 -8.83
C SER A 30 -9.08 -11.25 -9.91
N LYS A 31 -10.32 -10.88 -9.61
CA LYS A 31 -11.17 -10.09 -10.51
C LYS A 31 -10.71 -8.64 -10.59
N VAL A 32 -10.22 -8.08 -9.48
CA VAL A 32 -9.71 -6.70 -9.47
C VAL A 32 -8.51 -6.56 -10.40
N ILE A 33 -7.55 -7.49 -10.37
CA ILE A 33 -6.39 -7.44 -11.27
C ILE A 33 -6.79 -7.66 -12.74
N SER A 34 -7.75 -8.54 -13.02
CA SER A 34 -8.18 -8.80 -14.41
C SER A 34 -8.97 -7.64 -15.00
N GLU A 35 -9.85 -6.99 -14.21
CA GLU A 35 -10.70 -5.90 -14.69
C GLU A 35 -10.00 -4.52 -14.64
N TYR A 36 -9.25 -4.25 -13.58
CA TYR A 36 -8.67 -2.94 -13.33
C TYR A 36 -7.17 -2.88 -13.56
N GLY A 37 -6.45 -3.97 -13.32
CA GLY A 37 -4.99 -4.05 -13.47
C GLY A 37 -4.20 -4.03 -12.16
N TYR A 38 -2.90 -4.27 -12.28
CA TYR A 38 -1.97 -4.45 -11.17
C TYR A 38 -1.53 -3.12 -10.54
N PRO A 39 -1.37 -3.07 -9.19
CA PRO A 39 -0.85 -1.91 -8.48
C PRO A 39 0.69 -1.90 -8.49
N VAL A 40 1.30 -1.42 -9.58
CA VAL A 40 2.77 -1.39 -9.75
C VAL A 40 3.38 -0.01 -9.50
N VAL A 41 4.63 -0.01 -9.05
CA VAL A 41 5.47 1.20 -8.82
C VAL A 41 4.92 2.12 -7.73
N SER A 42 3.88 2.90 -8.01
CA SER A 42 3.21 3.77 -7.05
C SER A 42 1.79 4.09 -7.52
N LYS A 43 0.92 4.51 -6.59
CA LYS A 43 -0.45 4.96 -6.91
C LYS A 43 -0.45 6.06 -7.99
N ASP A 44 0.56 6.93 -7.96
CA ASP A 44 0.65 8.09 -8.84
C ASP A 44 1.15 7.74 -10.26
N VAL A 45 2.10 6.81 -10.36
CA VAL A 45 2.57 6.24 -11.64
C VAL A 45 1.48 5.36 -12.26
N ALA A 46 0.90 4.44 -11.49
CA ALA A 46 -0.12 3.53 -12.01
C ALA A 46 -1.36 4.28 -12.51
N ARG A 47 -1.73 5.39 -11.86
CA ARG A 47 -2.78 6.29 -12.36
C ARG A 47 -2.41 6.88 -13.71
N ARG A 48 -1.20 7.45 -13.86
CA ARG A 48 -0.74 8.03 -15.15
C ARG A 48 -0.76 6.99 -16.26
N VAL A 49 -0.22 5.80 -16.02
CA VAL A 49 -0.22 4.70 -16.99
C VAL A 49 -1.64 4.32 -17.41
N ARG A 50 -2.55 4.15 -16.44
CA ARG A 50 -3.97 3.84 -16.70
C ARG A 50 -4.64 4.88 -17.60
N TYR A 51 -4.44 6.18 -17.32
CA TYR A 51 -5.03 7.25 -18.11
C TYR A 51 -4.35 7.40 -19.48
N ALA A 52 -3.03 7.22 -19.56
CA ALA A 52 -2.28 7.28 -20.80
C ALA A 52 -2.67 6.16 -21.77
N LYS A 53 -2.84 4.92 -21.29
CA LYS A 53 -3.37 3.80 -22.10
C LYS A 53 -4.79 4.05 -22.63
N ARG A 54 -5.52 5.02 -22.07
CA ARG A 54 -6.85 5.46 -22.55
C ARG A 54 -6.79 6.72 -23.42
N GLY A 55 -5.59 7.12 -23.87
CA GLY A 55 -5.39 8.28 -24.73
C GLY A 55 -5.45 9.64 -24.03
N SER A 56 -5.38 9.68 -22.69
CA SER A 56 -5.48 10.94 -21.94
C SER A 56 -4.25 11.84 -22.17
N PRO A 57 -4.39 13.05 -22.76
CA PRO A 57 -3.24 13.88 -23.16
C PRO A 57 -2.35 14.28 -21.99
N TRP A 58 -2.92 14.74 -20.86
CA TRP A 58 -2.13 15.14 -19.69
C TRP A 58 -1.26 14.00 -19.14
N ALA A 59 -1.75 12.76 -19.21
CA ALA A 59 -1.06 11.60 -18.67
C ALA A 59 0.12 11.21 -19.57
N LEU A 60 -0.07 11.30 -20.88
CA LEU A 60 1.00 11.12 -21.87
C LEU A 60 2.06 12.21 -21.72
N CYS A 61 1.67 13.48 -21.59
CA CYS A 61 2.59 14.58 -21.32
C CYS A 61 3.42 14.32 -20.05
N HIS A 62 2.76 13.95 -18.95
CA HIS A 62 3.47 13.66 -17.70
C HIS A 62 4.45 12.49 -17.84
N LEU A 63 4.09 11.43 -18.56
CA LEU A 63 5.01 10.30 -18.84
C LEU A 63 6.14 10.68 -19.80
N ASN A 64 6.04 11.80 -20.51
CA ASN A 64 7.10 12.36 -21.36
C ASN A 64 7.92 13.44 -20.67
N GLY A 65 7.74 13.68 -19.37
CA GLY A 65 8.46 14.72 -18.65
C GLY A 65 7.92 16.13 -18.87
N LEU A 66 6.70 16.26 -19.38
CA LEU A 66 6.05 17.53 -19.72
C LEU A 66 4.91 17.86 -18.75
N ASN A 67 4.57 19.12 -18.59
CA ASN A 67 3.32 19.58 -17.96
C ASN A 67 2.12 19.26 -18.86
N ALA A 68 0.90 19.42 -18.33
CA ALA A 68 -0.32 19.13 -19.08
C ALA A 68 -0.50 20.02 -20.33
N ASP A 69 0.11 21.20 -20.35
CA ASP A 69 0.14 22.14 -21.48
C ASP A 69 1.26 21.85 -22.51
N GLY A 70 2.07 20.80 -22.28
CA GLY A 70 3.17 20.41 -23.17
C GLY A 70 4.52 21.08 -22.86
N THR A 71 4.60 21.98 -21.89
CA THR A 71 5.87 22.62 -21.50
C THR A 71 6.78 21.65 -20.71
N PRO A 72 8.12 21.77 -20.80
CA PRO A 72 9.04 20.93 -20.01
C PRO A 72 8.81 21.02 -18.50
N SER A 73 8.97 19.91 -17.79
CA SER A 73 8.71 19.84 -16.35
C SER A 73 9.72 18.96 -15.62
N LYS A 74 10.64 19.62 -14.89
CA LYS A 74 11.60 18.95 -13.99
C LYS A 74 10.92 18.01 -12.98
N TYR A 75 9.70 18.34 -12.56
CA TYR A 75 8.92 17.46 -11.70
C TYR A 75 8.50 16.18 -12.44
N ASN A 76 8.03 16.29 -13.68
CA ASN A 76 7.49 15.14 -14.42
C ASN A 76 8.57 14.26 -15.08
N GLU A 77 9.80 14.74 -15.25
CA GLU A 77 10.94 13.92 -15.73
C GLU A 77 11.07 12.59 -14.97
N ARG A 78 10.74 12.58 -13.67
CA ARG A 78 10.75 11.37 -12.82
C ARG A 78 9.91 10.21 -13.37
N TYR A 79 8.90 10.52 -14.19
CA TYR A 79 7.94 9.55 -14.71
C TYR A 79 8.39 8.91 -16.02
N MET A 80 9.35 9.51 -16.74
CA MET A 80 9.79 9.05 -18.06
C MET A 80 10.28 7.61 -18.04
N LYS A 81 11.04 7.22 -17.00
CA LYS A 81 11.52 5.84 -16.83
C LYS A 81 10.39 4.79 -16.71
N TRP A 82 9.17 5.21 -16.36
CA TRP A 82 8.02 4.32 -16.25
C TRP A 82 7.18 4.25 -17.52
N ARG A 83 7.60 4.94 -18.60
CA ARG A 83 6.94 4.86 -19.91
C ARG A 83 6.91 3.43 -20.46
N ILE A 84 7.87 2.59 -20.09
CA ILE A 84 7.89 1.15 -20.42
C ILE A 84 6.58 0.43 -20.04
N LEU A 85 5.84 0.91 -19.04
CA LEU A 85 4.57 0.32 -18.62
C LEU A 85 3.43 0.54 -19.63
N LEU A 86 3.60 1.44 -20.60
CA LEU A 86 2.67 1.58 -21.72
C LEU A 86 2.70 0.35 -22.63
N ASP A 87 3.85 -0.30 -22.75
CA ASP A 87 4.06 -1.49 -23.57
C ASP A 87 3.84 -2.80 -22.79
N ALA A 88 3.54 -2.71 -21.49
CA ALA A 88 3.32 -3.89 -20.65
C ALA A 88 2.15 -4.76 -21.16
N PRO A 89 2.30 -6.10 -21.23
CA PRO A 89 1.27 -7.03 -21.71
C PRO A 89 0.15 -7.28 -20.68
N PHE A 90 0.02 -6.41 -19.69
CA PHE A 90 -0.98 -6.46 -18.63
C PHE A 90 -1.48 -5.05 -18.30
N PHE A 91 -2.63 -4.98 -17.62
CA PHE A 91 -3.18 -3.72 -17.15
C PHE A 91 -2.49 -3.25 -15.88
N VAL A 92 -2.31 -1.94 -15.77
CA VAL A 92 -1.70 -1.26 -14.62
C VAL A 92 -2.67 -0.21 -14.12
N SER A 93 -2.89 -0.15 -12.81
CA SER A 93 -3.90 0.75 -12.23
C SER A 93 -3.71 1.05 -10.75
N ASP A 94 -4.17 2.23 -10.37
CA ASP A 94 -4.27 2.71 -8.99
C ASP A 94 -5.58 2.30 -8.28
N GLN A 95 -6.50 1.63 -8.98
CA GLN A 95 -7.86 1.40 -8.51
C GLN A 95 -8.00 0.24 -7.53
N CYS A 96 -6.99 -0.63 -7.38
CA CYS A 96 -7.06 -1.77 -6.46
C CYS A 96 -7.50 -1.37 -5.04
N CYS A 97 -6.84 -0.39 -4.42
CA CYS A 97 -7.24 0.09 -3.10
C CYS A 97 -8.64 0.71 -3.08
N SER A 98 -9.06 1.33 -4.19
CA SER A 98 -10.38 1.94 -4.28
C SER A 98 -11.48 0.88 -4.24
N VAL A 99 -11.34 -0.16 -5.06
CA VAL A 99 -12.29 -1.28 -5.11
C VAL A 99 -12.25 -2.10 -3.84
N MET A 100 -11.04 -2.43 -3.37
CA MET A 100 -10.84 -3.37 -2.28
C MET A 100 -11.03 -2.75 -0.89
N LYS A 101 -10.90 -1.43 -0.72
CA LYS A 101 -10.91 -0.78 0.61
C LYS A 101 -11.83 0.43 0.65
N GLU A 102 -11.64 1.39 -0.25
CA GLU A 102 -12.32 2.69 -0.16
C GLU A 102 -13.84 2.55 -0.41
N ARG A 103 -14.27 1.83 -1.46
CA ARG A 103 -15.70 1.64 -1.79
C ARG A 103 -16.51 1.01 -0.64
N PRO A 104 -16.10 -0.14 -0.05
CA PRO A 104 -16.82 -0.71 1.09
C PRO A 104 -16.86 0.21 2.31
N LEU A 105 -15.78 0.96 2.58
CA LEU A 105 -15.75 1.95 3.67
C LEU A 105 -16.72 3.11 3.43
N HIS A 106 -16.80 3.63 2.20
CA HIS A 106 -17.74 4.69 1.85
C HIS A 106 -19.19 4.23 1.94
N ARG A 107 -19.49 3.00 1.51
CA ARG A 107 -20.80 2.38 1.69
C ARG A 107 -21.18 2.32 3.18
N TYR A 108 -20.30 1.77 4.01
CA TYR A 108 -20.53 1.68 5.45
C TYR A 108 -20.73 3.05 6.13
N ASN A 109 -19.95 4.05 5.74
CA ASN A 109 -20.09 5.43 6.21
C ASN A 109 -21.47 6.00 5.85
N ARG A 110 -21.94 5.76 4.61
CA ARG A 110 -23.25 6.22 4.15
C ARG A 110 -24.41 5.55 4.88
N GLU A 111 -24.30 4.24 5.12
CA GLU A 111 -25.35 3.44 5.76
C GLU A 111 -25.45 3.72 7.27
N THR A 112 -24.34 4.03 7.93
CA THR A 112 -24.30 4.14 9.40
C THR A 112 -24.08 5.56 9.93
N GLY A 113 -23.72 6.51 9.07
CA GLY A 113 -23.29 7.85 9.46
C GLY A 113 -21.92 7.91 10.15
N ARG A 114 -21.28 6.77 10.44
CA ARG A 114 -20.02 6.70 11.17
C ARG A 114 -18.86 7.29 10.38
N LYS A 115 -18.00 8.06 11.05
CA LYS A 115 -16.81 8.70 10.49
C LYS A 115 -15.53 7.99 10.92
N GLN A 116 -14.49 8.13 10.10
CA GLN A 116 -13.26 7.35 10.26
C GLN A 116 -12.32 7.99 11.29
N ILE A 117 -11.81 7.17 12.21
CA ILE A 117 -10.63 7.45 13.02
C ILE A 117 -9.47 6.68 12.39
N ILE A 118 -8.39 7.37 12.05
CA ILE A 118 -7.28 6.83 11.26
C ILE A 118 -5.95 7.10 11.97
N ALA A 119 -5.17 6.05 12.21
CA ALA A 119 -3.88 6.13 12.90
C ALA A 119 -2.71 6.51 11.97
N THR A 120 -2.91 7.39 10.98
CA THR A 120 -1.78 7.90 10.17
C THR A 120 -0.99 8.93 10.95
N MET A 121 0.33 8.79 10.97
CA MET A 121 1.24 9.72 11.65
C MET A 121 1.85 10.73 10.65
N ALA A 122 2.11 11.95 11.10
CA ALA A 122 2.74 13.00 10.28
C ALA A 122 4.15 12.58 9.84
N CYS A 123 4.88 11.90 10.71
CA CYS A 123 6.25 11.42 10.49
C CYS A 123 6.38 10.40 9.35
N GLU A 124 5.28 9.80 8.88
CA GLU A 124 5.34 8.73 7.87
C GLU A 124 5.58 9.25 6.45
N SER A 125 5.34 10.54 6.17
CA SER A 125 5.65 11.15 4.88
C SER A 125 5.48 12.67 4.91
N ALA A 126 6.22 13.38 4.04
CA ALA A 126 6.04 14.82 3.84
C ALA A 126 4.60 15.22 3.51
N ARG A 127 3.85 14.38 2.76
CA ARG A 127 2.43 14.64 2.45
C ARG A 127 1.56 14.58 3.70
N ARG A 128 1.77 13.60 4.58
CA ARG A 128 1.02 13.48 5.84
C ARG A 128 1.35 14.62 6.79
N GLN A 129 2.63 14.99 6.90
CA GLN A 129 3.06 16.17 7.64
C GLN A 129 2.41 17.46 7.11
N SER A 130 2.43 17.69 5.80
CA SER A 130 1.78 18.87 5.20
C SER A 130 0.27 18.91 5.44
N VAL A 131 -0.39 17.75 5.44
CA VAL A 131 -1.82 17.67 5.77
C VAL A 131 -2.03 18.01 7.25
N TYR A 132 -1.27 17.38 8.15
CA TYR A 132 -1.37 17.62 9.59
C TYR A 132 -1.15 19.10 9.95
N LEU A 133 -0.12 19.75 9.38
CA LEU A 133 0.14 21.17 9.60
C LEU A 133 -1.00 22.10 9.13
N LYS A 134 -1.82 21.66 8.17
CA LYS A 134 -2.94 22.46 7.64
C LYS A 134 -4.25 22.29 8.42
N ILE A 135 -4.54 21.09 8.93
CA ILE A 135 -5.86 20.76 9.49
C ILE A 135 -5.81 20.19 10.91
N GLY A 136 -4.61 19.94 11.45
CA GLY A 136 -4.42 19.27 12.74
C GLY A 136 -4.90 17.81 12.74
N CYS A 137 -5.27 17.32 13.92
CA CYS A 137 -5.77 15.95 14.11
C CYS A 137 -7.20 15.76 13.63
N ASN A 138 -8.04 16.80 13.60
CA ASN A 138 -9.47 16.65 13.37
C ASN A 138 -9.92 17.47 12.17
N ALA A 139 -10.30 16.78 11.10
CA ALA A 139 -10.67 17.39 9.85
C ALA A 139 -12.19 17.51 9.68
N TYR A 140 -12.86 18.20 10.62
CA TYR A 140 -14.32 18.28 10.66
C TYR A 140 -14.94 18.97 9.44
N HIS A 141 -14.24 19.92 8.84
CA HIS A 141 -14.73 20.71 7.70
C HIS A 141 -14.59 20.02 6.34
N LYS A 142 -13.99 18.80 6.28
CA LYS A 142 -13.91 18.05 5.02
C LYS A 142 -15.29 17.53 4.62
N ARG A 143 -15.51 17.41 3.30
CA ARG A 143 -16.69 16.72 2.73
C ARG A 143 -16.92 15.36 3.40
N ASP A 144 -15.84 14.61 3.62
CA ASP A 144 -15.81 13.39 4.40
C ASP A 144 -14.96 13.63 5.66
N PRO A 145 -15.57 13.95 6.81
CA PRO A 145 -14.83 14.20 8.04
C PRO A 145 -14.03 12.98 8.49
N THR A 146 -12.82 13.25 8.99
CA THR A 146 -11.91 12.23 9.52
C THR A 146 -11.17 12.75 10.74
N SER A 147 -10.86 11.87 11.67
CA SER A 147 -9.96 12.14 12.80
C SER A 147 -8.69 11.32 12.69
N GLN A 148 -7.54 11.93 12.95
CA GLN A 148 -6.21 11.33 12.97
C GLN A 148 -5.51 11.64 14.31
N PRO A 149 -5.97 11.05 15.43
CA PRO A 149 -5.47 11.40 16.76
C PRO A 149 -3.98 11.06 16.96
N MET A 150 -3.46 10.09 16.20
CA MET A 150 -2.04 9.73 16.24
C MET A 150 -1.15 10.60 15.35
N SER A 151 -1.67 11.64 14.69
CA SER A 151 -0.87 12.41 13.72
C SER A 151 0.41 12.99 14.31
N PHE A 152 0.39 13.41 15.58
CA PHE A 152 1.54 14.01 16.24
C PHE A 152 2.52 12.98 16.84
N TRP A 153 2.13 11.71 16.91
CA TRP A 153 2.99 10.65 17.40
C TRP A 153 4.06 10.30 16.36
N THR A 154 5.22 9.94 16.86
CA THR A 154 6.30 9.31 16.11
C THR A 154 6.23 7.79 16.25
N GLU A 155 6.96 7.09 15.37
CA GLU A 155 7.09 5.63 15.50
C GLU A 155 7.76 5.23 16.83
N GLN A 156 8.63 6.07 17.40
CA GLN A 156 9.23 5.78 18.70
C GLN A 156 8.21 5.92 19.83
N ASP A 157 7.37 6.97 19.82
CA ASP A 157 6.31 7.14 20.83
C ASP A 157 5.38 5.92 20.85
N VAL A 158 5.04 5.38 19.66
CA VAL A 158 4.21 4.17 19.55
C VAL A 158 4.89 2.95 20.19
N LEU A 159 6.15 2.69 19.85
CA LEU A 159 6.88 1.52 20.35
C LEU A 159 7.16 1.63 21.85
N GLU A 160 7.50 2.82 22.33
CA GLU A 160 7.71 3.09 23.75
C GLU A 160 6.43 2.90 24.55
N TYR A 161 5.30 3.40 24.03
CA TYR A 161 4.00 3.22 24.65
C TYR A 161 3.60 1.75 24.72
N LEU A 162 3.81 0.96 23.65
CA LEU A 162 3.54 -0.48 23.67
C LEU A 162 4.43 -1.21 24.69
N ARG A 163 5.72 -0.86 24.78
CA ARG A 163 6.64 -1.43 25.78
C ARG A 163 6.24 -1.07 27.21
N MET A 164 5.88 0.19 27.45
CA MET A 164 5.48 0.69 28.77
C MET A 164 4.18 0.06 29.26
N THR A 165 3.20 -0.11 28.37
CA THR A 165 1.86 -0.55 28.75
C THR A 165 1.64 -2.06 28.64
N GLY A 166 2.47 -2.77 27.87
CA GLY A 166 2.28 -4.19 27.58
C GLY A 166 1.03 -4.46 26.74
N ILE A 167 0.49 -3.45 26.04
CA ILE A 167 -0.68 -3.64 25.16
C ILE A 167 -0.31 -4.66 24.07
N PRO A 168 -1.10 -5.74 23.89
CA PRO A 168 -0.84 -6.73 22.87
C PRO A 168 -0.85 -6.13 21.45
N TYR A 169 0.03 -6.64 20.60
CA TYR A 169 0.09 -6.31 19.17
C TYR A 169 0.32 -7.60 18.35
N ALA A 170 0.06 -7.53 17.05
CA ALA A 170 0.09 -8.73 16.20
C ALA A 170 1.49 -9.36 16.11
N SER A 171 1.57 -10.69 16.15
CA SER A 171 2.84 -11.43 16.19
C SER A 171 3.72 -11.25 14.95
N VAL A 172 3.18 -10.79 13.81
CA VAL A 172 3.98 -10.48 12.61
C VAL A 172 5.05 -9.40 12.86
N TYR A 173 4.85 -8.55 13.87
CA TYR A 173 5.83 -7.55 14.25
C TYR A 173 6.99 -8.19 15.08
N GLY A 174 6.85 -9.39 15.61
CA GLY A 174 7.84 -9.99 16.52
C GLY A 174 7.94 -9.20 17.83
N GLU A 175 9.12 -9.18 18.46
CA GLU A 175 9.39 -8.44 19.69
C GLU A 175 9.86 -6.99 19.45
N ILE A 176 9.58 -6.09 20.41
CA ILE A 176 10.10 -4.71 20.44
C ILE A 176 11.48 -4.72 21.11
N VAL A 177 12.52 -4.58 20.30
CA VAL A 177 13.93 -4.53 20.72
C VAL A 177 14.51 -3.13 20.56
N GLU A 178 15.68 -2.90 21.15
CA GLU A 178 16.44 -1.66 20.97
C GLU A 178 17.66 -1.93 20.10
N GLU A 179 17.80 -1.15 19.03
CA GLU A 179 18.94 -1.21 18.09
C GLU A 179 19.48 0.20 17.89
N ASN A 180 20.77 0.40 18.16
CA ASN A 180 21.45 1.71 18.02
C ASN A 180 20.72 2.85 18.76
N GLY A 181 20.24 2.60 19.98
CA GLY A 181 19.53 3.59 20.80
C GLY A 181 18.12 3.94 20.30
N ARG A 182 17.52 3.10 19.43
CA ARG A 182 16.16 3.29 18.92
C ARG A 182 15.36 2.00 19.01
N LEU A 183 14.08 2.13 19.35
CA LEU A 183 13.15 1.02 19.39
C LEU A 183 12.79 0.55 17.98
N THR A 184 12.71 -0.76 17.82
CA THR A 184 12.27 -1.37 16.57
C THR A 184 11.65 -2.75 16.79
N THR A 185 10.96 -3.27 15.79
CA THR A 185 10.29 -4.58 15.85
C THR A 185 11.11 -5.65 15.12
N THR A 186 11.32 -6.84 15.69
CA THR A 186 12.17 -7.88 15.07
C THR A 186 11.59 -8.48 13.79
N GLY A 187 10.28 -8.37 13.58
CA GLY A 187 9.58 -8.83 12.38
C GLY A 187 9.28 -7.70 11.39
N ALA A 188 8.02 -7.59 10.97
CA ALA A 188 7.57 -6.51 10.11
C ALA A 188 7.70 -5.16 10.83
N LYS A 189 8.10 -4.10 10.11
CA LYS A 189 8.07 -2.72 10.63
C LYS A 189 6.73 -2.05 10.34
N ARG A 190 6.17 -2.32 9.15
CA ARG A 190 4.86 -1.85 8.71
C ARG A 190 4.21 -2.93 7.87
N THR A 191 2.91 -3.12 8.07
CA THR A 191 2.13 -4.12 7.33
C THR A 191 1.08 -3.47 6.44
N GLY A 192 0.69 -4.19 5.40
CA GLY A 192 -0.31 -3.77 4.43
C GLY A 192 -0.82 -4.97 3.66
N CYS A 193 -1.28 -4.74 2.43
CA CYS A 193 -1.58 -5.84 1.52
C CYS A 193 -0.26 -6.55 1.15
N MET A 194 -0.19 -7.86 1.40
CA MET A 194 0.97 -8.71 1.10
C MET A 194 1.27 -8.75 -0.41
N PHE A 195 0.25 -8.54 -1.25
CA PHE A 195 0.34 -8.68 -2.71
C PHE A 195 0.57 -7.34 -3.44
N CYS A 196 0.73 -6.25 -2.69
CA CYS A 196 0.86 -4.92 -3.26
C CYS A 196 2.28 -4.68 -3.78
N MET A 197 2.40 -4.44 -5.10
CA MET A 197 3.66 -4.13 -5.76
C MET A 197 4.01 -2.62 -5.75
N PHE A 198 3.24 -1.79 -5.06
CA PHE A 198 3.65 -0.39 -4.85
C PHE A 198 4.88 -0.32 -3.93
N GLY A 199 5.88 0.40 -4.41
CA GLY A 199 7.13 0.68 -3.69
C GLY A 199 8.13 -0.47 -3.65
N VAL A 200 7.81 -1.66 -4.17
CA VAL A 200 8.71 -2.83 -4.08
C VAL A 200 10.09 -2.57 -4.71
N HIS A 201 10.14 -1.87 -5.85
CA HIS A 201 11.36 -1.45 -6.54
C HIS A 201 12.24 -0.47 -5.74
N LEU A 202 11.80 -0.01 -4.57
CA LEU A 202 12.56 0.86 -3.66
C LEU A 202 12.98 0.11 -2.38
N GLU A 203 12.54 -1.13 -2.20
CA GLU A 203 12.89 -1.92 -1.03
C GLU A 203 14.28 -2.53 -1.19
N LYS A 204 15.02 -2.61 -0.08
CA LYS A 204 16.27 -3.37 -0.02
C LYS A 204 15.96 -4.86 -0.05
N GLU A 205 16.87 -5.64 -0.61
CA GLU A 205 16.79 -7.09 -0.55
C GLU A 205 17.21 -7.61 0.84
N PRO A 206 16.51 -8.63 1.40
CA PRO A 206 15.32 -9.27 0.83
C PRO A 206 14.07 -8.37 0.92
N ASN A 207 13.44 -8.09 -0.22
CA ASN A 207 12.23 -7.28 -0.27
C ASN A 207 11.01 -8.05 0.25
N ARG A 208 9.83 -7.42 0.31
CA ARG A 208 8.63 -8.03 0.88
C ARG A 208 8.20 -9.33 0.21
N PHE A 209 8.39 -9.49 -1.10
CA PHE A 209 8.00 -10.72 -1.81
C PHE A 209 9.00 -11.86 -1.53
N GLN A 210 10.30 -11.55 -1.51
CA GLN A 210 11.33 -12.50 -1.10
C GLN A 210 11.12 -12.96 0.35
N ARG A 211 10.79 -12.03 1.26
CA ARG A 211 10.41 -12.38 2.65
C ARG A 211 9.11 -13.17 2.74
N MET A 212 8.13 -12.87 1.89
CA MET A 212 6.88 -13.62 1.81
C MET A 212 7.10 -15.06 1.34
N ALA A 213 8.06 -15.31 0.45
CA ALA A 213 8.43 -16.67 0.01
C ALA A 213 8.82 -17.56 1.19
N LEU A 214 9.61 -17.02 2.13
CA LEU A 214 10.06 -17.75 3.33
C LEU A 214 8.96 -17.87 4.39
N THR A 215 8.32 -16.75 4.70
CA THR A 215 7.43 -16.66 5.87
C THR A 215 6.02 -17.18 5.58
N HIS A 216 5.59 -17.08 4.33
CA HIS A 216 4.19 -17.30 3.91
C HIS A 216 4.12 -17.98 2.52
N PRO A 217 4.70 -19.19 2.36
CA PRO A 217 4.86 -19.81 1.04
C PRO A 217 3.55 -20.06 0.29
N LYS A 218 2.44 -20.32 1.00
CA LYS A 218 1.11 -20.50 0.37
C LYS A 218 0.58 -19.20 -0.24
N GLN A 219 0.75 -18.08 0.47
CA GLN A 219 0.37 -16.75 0.00
C GLN A 219 1.30 -16.29 -1.12
N TYR A 220 2.60 -16.62 -1.01
CA TYR A 220 3.59 -16.40 -2.05
C TYR A 220 3.19 -17.11 -3.34
N ASP A 221 2.98 -18.42 -3.32
CA ASP A 221 2.59 -19.20 -4.49
C ASP A 221 1.33 -18.65 -5.15
N PHE A 222 0.30 -18.35 -4.34
CA PHE A 222 -0.93 -17.76 -4.85
C PHE A 222 -0.69 -16.40 -5.52
N CYS A 223 0.12 -15.53 -4.91
CA CYS A 223 0.41 -14.20 -5.43
C CYS A 223 1.27 -14.24 -6.71
N ILE A 224 2.40 -14.94 -6.64
CA ILE A 224 3.41 -14.93 -7.68
C ILE A 224 2.95 -15.76 -8.89
N HIS A 225 2.51 -16.99 -8.66
CA HIS A 225 2.20 -17.93 -9.74
C HIS A 225 0.74 -17.85 -10.17
N LYS A 226 -0.22 -17.94 -9.23
CA LYS A 226 -1.64 -18.04 -9.59
C LYS A 226 -2.26 -16.71 -10.01
N LEU A 227 -1.89 -15.63 -9.34
CA LEU A 227 -2.32 -14.28 -9.70
C LEU A 227 -1.41 -13.62 -10.73
N GLY A 228 -0.30 -14.25 -11.13
CA GLY A 228 0.59 -13.75 -12.17
C GLY A 228 1.43 -12.53 -11.77
N CYS A 229 1.56 -12.22 -10.48
CA CYS A 229 2.41 -11.11 -10.03
C CYS A 229 3.89 -11.34 -10.37
N GLY A 230 4.35 -12.59 -10.47
CA GLY A 230 5.73 -12.90 -10.87
C GLY A 230 6.08 -12.30 -12.23
N LYS A 231 5.24 -12.53 -13.25
CA LYS A 231 5.41 -11.97 -14.61
C LYS A 231 5.45 -10.44 -14.63
N VAL A 232 4.72 -9.80 -13.72
CA VAL A 232 4.71 -8.34 -13.58
C VAL A 232 6.01 -7.84 -12.96
N LEU A 233 6.53 -8.57 -11.96
CA LEU A 233 7.81 -8.26 -11.31
C LEU A 233 8.99 -8.52 -12.24
N ASP A 234 8.94 -9.59 -13.05
CA ASP A 234 9.92 -9.87 -14.12
C ASP A 234 9.98 -8.72 -15.14
N PHE A 235 8.83 -8.25 -15.62
CA PHE A 235 8.75 -7.10 -16.53
C PHE A 235 9.39 -5.83 -15.93
N LEU A 236 9.30 -5.66 -14.61
CA LEU A 236 9.87 -4.52 -13.89
C LEU A 236 11.33 -4.71 -13.48
N GLY A 237 11.91 -5.89 -13.71
CA GLY A 237 13.25 -6.24 -13.23
C GLY A 237 13.36 -6.24 -11.70
N VAL A 238 12.27 -6.54 -10.99
CA VAL A 238 12.25 -6.59 -9.52
C VAL A 238 12.38 -8.05 -9.06
N PRO A 239 13.41 -8.41 -8.28
CA PRO A 239 13.55 -9.77 -7.79
C PRO A 239 12.43 -10.11 -6.80
N TYR A 240 11.92 -11.34 -6.85
CA TYR A 240 10.88 -11.81 -5.93
C TYR A 240 11.13 -13.23 -5.40
N ALA A 241 12.20 -13.87 -5.84
CA ALA A 241 12.74 -15.11 -5.30
C ALA A 241 14.10 -14.85 -4.63
N LEU A 242 14.51 -15.71 -3.71
CA LEU A 242 15.78 -15.59 -2.98
C LEU A 242 16.98 -16.14 -3.76
N THR A 243 16.73 -16.84 -4.85
CA THR A 243 17.72 -17.34 -5.79
C THR A 243 17.30 -16.89 -7.17
N GLY A 244 18.25 -16.36 -7.96
CA GLY A 244 17.98 -15.79 -9.27
C GLY A 244 17.24 -16.77 -10.18
N GLY A 245 16.04 -16.38 -10.60
CA GLY A 245 15.31 -16.93 -11.75
C GLY A 245 15.07 -18.44 -11.72
N GLU A 246 13.97 -18.89 -11.12
CA GLU A 246 13.28 -20.05 -11.66
C GLU A 246 12.38 -19.56 -12.79
N THR A 247 12.92 -19.58 -14.00
CA THR A 247 12.11 -19.66 -15.22
C THR A 247 11.73 -21.12 -15.44
N PRO A 248 10.44 -21.44 -15.70
CA PRO A 248 10.10 -22.64 -16.45
C PRO A 248 10.62 -22.55 -17.88
#